data_AF-A0A914U187-F1
#
_entry.id   AF-A0A914U187-F1
#
_cell.length_a   1.000
_cell.length_b   1.000
_cell.length_c   1.000
_cell.angle_alpha   90.00
_cell.angle_beta   90.00
_cell.angle_gamma   90.00
#
_symmetry.space_group_name_H-M   'P 1'
#
loop_
_entity.id
_entity.type
_entity.pdbx_description
1 polymer ?
#
loop_
_entity_poly.entity_id
_entity_poly.type
_entity_poly.pdbx_seq_one_letter_code
_entity_poly.pdbx_strand_id
1 'polypeptide(L)'
;MIAVEKGFVTIVEMLIKNNATKKLKIMERKFLLQISIYHKRYQVLKLLSKDLSKHFLDQNDIDKILQHSLKLSIIEEFIEGVEYFLNRNDWKNLMRRRPKTELNSILKSPMQLLIEHLPQMALIVFDKCFVIAYITVLNKTKEVTFADYEFLDDVYFIQNNSKVLKNDDLSTYDKATGKLKPEAKSRTNPYNKIVADHPLQLMLKQKRYELFSHKLVESYITTKWNNFVKWGYYFYCFYHFIFVIFLSFVIITIPPDKVVSSQENQKPHLDSECLMNPLQKFFAAIFALIHLIMTSYKIYRYFNFLSRSLDILIVLLTFTAALPFCQQLNNTIEWSILTILYLFVWMSLLNLLKKLPRFGIYVLMIFYTLKVFLRFAPVFIMFLLPFVVSFYVLLYDKVWSFMILRIL
;
A
#
# COMPACT_ATOMS: atom_id res chain seq x y z
N MET A 1 4.28 -33.17 -33.60
CA MET A 1 4.69 -33.21 -32.18
C MET A 1 6.16 -33.55 -32.05
N ILE A 2 6.63 -34.73 -32.49
CA ILE A 2 8.05 -35.15 -32.41
C ILE A 2 9.02 -34.12 -33.03
N ALA A 3 8.69 -33.57 -34.21
CA ALA A 3 9.54 -32.55 -34.84
C ALA A 3 9.64 -31.25 -34.02
N VAL A 4 8.59 -30.90 -33.27
CA VAL A 4 8.56 -29.72 -32.38
C VAL A 4 9.37 -29.97 -31.11
N GLU A 5 9.23 -31.16 -30.52
CA GLU A 5 9.98 -31.62 -29.35
C GLU A 5 11.50 -31.61 -29.60
N LYS A 6 11.92 -32.24 -30.71
CA LYS A 6 13.33 -32.29 -31.12
C LYS A 6 13.87 -30.96 -31.67
N GLY A 7 13.01 -30.00 -31.97
CA GLY A 7 13.42 -28.68 -32.47
C GLY A 7 13.82 -28.66 -33.95
N PHE A 8 13.33 -29.60 -34.77
CA PHE A 8 13.66 -29.68 -36.19
C PHE A 8 12.95 -28.58 -37.01
N VAL A 9 13.57 -27.41 -37.08
CA VAL A 9 13.01 -26.19 -37.71
C VAL A 9 12.59 -26.42 -39.17
N THR A 10 13.46 -27.04 -39.98
CA THR A 10 13.22 -27.29 -41.42
C THR A 10 12.03 -28.21 -41.65
N ILE A 11 11.92 -29.28 -40.85
CA ILE A 11 10.81 -30.23 -40.92
C ILE A 11 9.51 -29.55 -40.51
N VAL A 12 9.53 -28.76 -39.44
CA VAL A 12 8.36 -27.99 -38.99
C VAL A 12 7.93 -26.99 -40.07
N GLU A 13 8.88 -26.30 -40.72
CA GLU A 13 8.56 -25.36 -41.79
C GLU A 13 7.93 -26.06 -43.01
N MET A 14 8.46 -27.21 -43.42
CA MET A 14 7.87 -28.01 -44.51
C MET A 14 6.45 -28.50 -44.16
N LEU A 15 6.24 -28.94 -42.92
CA LEU A 15 4.92 -29.36 -42.45
C LEU A 15 3.91 -28.22 -42.42
N ILE A 16 4.34 -27.02 -42.00
CA ILE A 16 3.52 -25.81 -42.03
C ILE A 16 3.16 -25.44 -43.48
N LYS A 17 4.13 -25.42 -44.41
CA LYS A 17 3.90 -25.15 -45.84
C LYS A 17 2.90 -26.13 -46.46
N ASN A 18 2.90 -27.39 -46.01
CA ASN A 18 1.98 -28.42 -46.45
C ASN A 18 0.60 -28.39 -45.74
N ASN A 19 0.24 -27.29 -45.06
CA ASN A 19 -1.04 -27.11 -44.36
C ASN A 19 -1.33 -28.17 -43.26
N ALA A 20 -0.30 -28.81 -42.68
CA ALA A 20 -0.50 -29.82 -41.64
C ALA A 20 -1.16 -29.24 -40.38
N THR A 21 -0.90 -27.96 -40.08
CA THR A 21 -1.47 -27.23 -38.95
C THR A 21 -2.95 -26.90 -39.13
N LYS A 22 -3.45 -26.83 -40.37
CA LYS A 22 -4.85 -26.53 -40.69
C LYS A 22 -5.81 -27.62 -40.20
N LYS A 23 -5.38 -28.88 -40.28
CA LYS A 23 -6.19 -30.05 -39.88
C LYS A 23 -6.31 -30.24 -38.36
N LEU A 24 -5.47 -29.55 -37.58
CA LEU A 24 -5.42 -29.69 -36.13
C LEU A 24 -6.52 -28.90 -35.43
N LYS A 25 -7.10 -29.50 -34.39
CA LYS A 25 -8.05 -28.85 -33.47
C LYS A 25 -7.35 -27.72 -32.69
N ILE A 26 -8.13 -26.76 -32.18
CA ILE A 26 -7.64 -25.62 -31.39
C ILE A 26 -6.77 -26.08 -30.20
N MET A 27 -7.19 -27.12 -29.49
CA MET A 27 -6.46 -27.67 -28.34
C MET A 27 -5.13 -28.31 -28.75
N GLU A 28 -5.06 -28.95 -29.92
CA GLU A 28 -3.82 -29.55 -30.44
C GLU A 28 -2.81 -28.47 -30.85
N ARG A 29 -3.29 -27.35 -31.41
CA ARG A 29 -2.45 -26.19 -31.71
C ARG A 29 -1.89 -25.55 -30.44
N LYS A 30 -2.71 -25.40 -29.40
CA LYS A 30 -2.27 -24.96 -28.07
C LYS A 30 -1.19 -25.90 -27.54
N PHE A 31 -1.42 -27.21 -27.63
CA PHE A 31 -0.48 -28.22 -27.14
C PHE A 31 0.87 -28.19 -27.86
N LEU A 32 0.89 -28.01 -29.19
CA LEU A 32 2.13 -27.84 -29.95
C LEU A 32 2.95 -26.63 -29.48
N LEU A 33 2.30 -25.51 -29.20
CA LEU A 33 2.96 -24.33 -28.63
C LEU A 33 3.52 -24.63 -27.23
N GLN A 34 2.75 -25.32 -26.37
CA GLN A 34 3.22 -25.72 -25.04
C GLN A 34 4.48 -26.59 -25.10
N ILE A 35 4.52 -27.59 -25.99
CA ILE A 35 5.71 -28.44 -26.19
C ILE A 35 6.92 -27.57 -26.60
N SER A 36 6.73 -26.65 -27.55
CA SER A 36 7.83 -25.79 -28.00
C SER A 36 8.41 -24.91 -26.89
N ILE A 37 7.56 -24.48 -25.94
CA ILE A 37 7.96 -23.66 -24.80
C ILE A 37 8.68 -24.51 -23.75
N TYR A 38 8.13 -25.68 -23.43
CA TYR A 38 8.72 -26.60 -22.45
C TYR A 38 10.14 -27.02 -22.85
N HIS A 39 10.37 -27.26 -24.15
CA HIS A 39 11.70 -27.56 -24.69
C HIS A 39 12.51 -26.32 -25.10
N LYS A 40 12.05 -25.10 -24.77
CA LYS A 40 12.73 -23.82 -25.03
C LYS A 40 13.19 -23.63 -26.50
N ARG A 41 12.36 -24.07 -27.46
CA ARG A 41 12.67 -24.05 -28.90
C ARG A 41 12.22 -22.73 -29.55
N TYR A 42 13.01 -21.67 -29.42
CA TYR A 42 12.71 -20.32 -29.94
C TYR A 42 12.29 -20.29 -31.42
N GLN A 43 13.08 -20.88 -32.31
CA GLN A 43 12.84 -20.87 -33.75
C GLN A 43 11.50 -21.55 -34.11
N VAL A 44 11.21 -22.67 -33.46
CA VAL A 44 9.95 -23.42 -33.65
C VAL A 44 8.76 -22.64 -33.10
N LEU A 45 8.90 -22.05 -31.91
CA LEU A 45 7.87 -21.17 -31.33
C LEU A 45 7.52 -20.03 -32.28
N LYS A 46 8.54 -19.33 -32.82
CA LYS A 46 8.38 -18.20 -33.75
C LYS A 46 7.69 -18.58 -35.05
N LEU A 47 7.94 -19.78 -35.57
CA LEU A 47 7.26 -20.29 -36.77
C LEU A 47 5.80 -20.63 -36.48
N LEU A 48 5.55 -21.37 -35.40
CA LEU A 48 4.20 -21.77 -34.99
C LEU A 48 3.32 -20.56 -34.65
N SER A 49 3.86 -19.55 -33.96
CA SER A 49 3.12 -18.33 -33.62
C SER A 49 2.78 -17.49 -34.84
N LYS A 50 3.68 -17.40 -35.82
CA LYS A 50 3.43 -16.72 -37.10
C LYS A 50 2.37 -17.44 -37.92
N ASP A 51 2.43 -18.76 -37.96
CA ASP A 51 1.45 -19.60 -38.65
C ASP A 51 0.05 -19.44 -38.02
N LEU A 52 -0.02 -19.40 -36.69
CA LEU A 52 -1.27 -19.21 -35.97
C LEU A 52 -1.96 -17.88 -36.34
N SER A 53 -1.19 -16.82 -36.55
CA SER A 53 -1.71 -15.50 -36.92
C SER A 53 -2.11 -15.37 -38.40
N LYS A 54 -1.70 -16.31 -39.28
CA LYS A 54 -2.08 -16.32 -40.69
C LYS A 54 -3.41 -17.03 -40.96
N HIS A 55 -3.83 -17.91 -40.05
CA HIS A 55 -5.02 -18.73 -40.24
C HIS A 55 -6.27 -18.07 -39.63
N PHE A 56 -7.37 -18.04 -40.39
CA PHE A 56 -8.69 -17.47 -40.07
C PHE A 56 -9.42 -18.17 -38.90
N LEU A 57 -8.82 -18.17 -37.71
CA LEU A 57 -9.53 -18.39 -36.45
C LEU A 57 -10.07 -17.05 -35.94
N ASP A 58 -11.14 -17.08 -35.14
CA ASP A 58 -11.62 -15.88 -34.43
C ASP A 58 -10.45 -15.26 -33.66
N GLN A 59 -10.14 -13.98 -33.91
CA GLN A 59 -8.97 -13.26 -33.34
C GLN A 59 -8.89 -13.39 -31.82
N ASN A 60 -10.05 -13.43 -31.16
CA ASN A 60 -10.16 -13.58 -29.71
C ASN A 60 -9.62 -14.94 -29.22
N ASP A 61 -9.77 -16.02 -29.99
CA ASP A 61 -9.26 -17.34 -29.62
C ASP A 61 -7.76 -17.47 -29.88
N ILE A 62 -7.26 -16.88 -30.98
CA ILE A 62 -5.82 -16.74 -31.22
C ILE A 62 -5.16 -16.03 -30.06
N ASP A 63 -5.70 -14.87 -29.65
CA ASP A 63 -5.11 -14.12 -28.56
C ASP A 63 -5.16 -14.89 -27.23
N LYS A 64 -6.20 -15.70 -26.97
CA LYS A 64 -6.27 -16.55 -25.76
C LYS A 64 -5.14 -17.59 -25.77
N ILE A 65 -4.91 -18.26 -26.90
CA ILE A 65 -3.84 -19.26 -27.06
C ILE A 65 -2.47 -18.60 -26.88
N LEU A 66 -2.24 -17.47 -27.54
CA LEU A 66 -0.97 -16.73 -27.48
C LEU A 66 -0.73 -16.19 -26.06
N GLN A 67 -1.75 -15.68 -25.39
CA GLN A 67 -1.63 -15.24 -24.00
C GLN A 67 -1.32 -16.41 -23.06
N HIS A 68 -1.99 -17.55 -23.22
CA HIS A 68 -1.67 -18.74 -22.44
C HIS A 68 -0.20 -19.15 -22.66
N SER A 69 0.25 -19.13 -23.91
CA SER A 69 1.63 -19.45 -24.31
C SER A 69 2.63 -18.47 -23.69
N LEU A 70 2.31 -17.17 -23.66
CA LEU A 70 3.10 -16.15 -22.95
C LEU A 70 3.20 -16.47 -21.45
N LYS A 71 2.06 -16.71 -20.79
CA LYS A 71 2.04 -17.03 -19.35
C LYS A 71 2.87 -18.28 -19.03
N LEU A 72 2.77 -19.32 -19.87
CA LEU A 72 3.57 -20.53 -19.72
C LEU A 72 5.06 -20.25 -19.93
N SER A 73 5.42 -19.45 -20.94
CA SER A 73 6.81 -19.06 -21.19
C SER A 73 7.43 -18.31 -20.01
N ILE A 74 6.63 -17.54 -19.28
CA ILE A 74 7.08 -16.85 -18.06
C ILE A 74 7.33 -17.84 -16.91
N ILE A 75 6.43 -18.82 -16.72
CA ILE A 75 6.54 -19.83 -15.66
C ILE A 75 7.74 -20.75 -15.91
N GLU A 76 7.98 -21.14 -17.16
CA GLU A 76 9.12 -21.99 -17.57
C GLU A 76 10.45 -21.20 -17.69
N GLU A 77 10.44 -19.90 -17.38
CA GLU A 77 11.60 -18.99 -17.48
C GLU A 77 12.27 -19.05 -18.86
N PHE A 78 11.46 -19.03 -19.92
CA PHE A 78 11.93 -19.01 -21.31
C PHE A 78 12.02 -17.57 -21.83
N ILE A 79 13.17 -16.94 -21.59
CA ILE A 79 13.41 -15.51 -21.82
C ILE A 79 13.17 -15.11 -23.28
N GLU A 80 13.75 -15.83 -24.23
CA GLU A 80 13.68 -15.51 -25.66
C GLU A 80 12.26 -15.64 -26.20
N GLY A 81 11.48 -16.57 -25.65
CA GLY A 81 10.06 -16.72 -25.99
C GLY A 81 9.23 -15.56 -25.47
N VAL A 82 9.47 -15.12 -24.23
CA VAL A 82 8.80 -13.95 -23.63
C VAL A 82 9.14 -12.68 -24.42
N GLU A 83 10.42 -12.47 -24.72
CA GLU A 83 10.89 -11.32 -25.52
C GLU A 83 10.22 -11.29 -26.90
N TYR A 84 10.11 -12.46 -27.57
CA TYR A 84 9.40 -12.56 -28.84
C TYR A 84 7.95 -12.09 -28.74
N PHE A 85 7.21 -12.53 -27.73
CA PHE A 85 5.82 -12.11 -27.54
C PHE A 85 5.70 -10.63 -27.19
N LEU A 86 6.60 -10.11 -26.36
CA LEU A 86 6.62 -8.69 -25.99
C LEU A 86 6.96 -7.77 -27.17
N ASN A 87 7.72 -8.25 -28.16
CA ASN A 87 8.10 -7.49 -29.35
C ASN A 87 7.09 -7.57 -30.50
N ARG A 88 5.99 -8.31 -30.36
CA ARG A 88 4.90 -8.30 -31.36
C ARG A 88 4.11 -6.99 -31.32
N ASN A 89 3.50 -6.62 -32.44
CA ASN A 89 2.66 -5.40 -32.54
C ASN A 89 1.41 -5.46 -31.63
N ASP A 90 0.91 -6.66 -31.36
CA ASP A 90 -0.27 -6.96 -30.55
C ASP A 90 0.05 -7.27 -29.07
N TRP A 91 1.28 -7.00 -28.61
CA TRP A 91 1.74 -7.35 -27.25
C TRP A 91 0.82 -6.84 -26.14
N LYS A 92 0.23 -5.64 -26.29
CA LYS A 92 -0.70 -5.06 -25.31
C LYS A 92 -1.91 -5.98 -25.07
N ASN A 93 -2.47 -6.56 -26.14
CA ASN A 93 -3.60 -7.49 -26.03
C ASN A 93 -3.23 -8.78 -25.31
N LEU A 94 -1.98 -9.24 -25.46
CA LEU A 94 -1.47 -10.43 -24.79
C LEU A 94 -1.24 -10.17 -23.29
N MET A 95 -0.83 -8.95 -22.93
CA MET A 95 -0.58 -8.52 -21.54
C MET A 95 -1.86 -8.21 -20.75
N ARG A 96 -2.94 -7.81 -21.42
CA ARG A 96 -4.23 -7.50 -20.79
C ARG A 96 -4.81 -8.66 -20.01
N ARG A 97 -5.38 -8.39 -18.84
CA ARG A 97 -6.03 -9.42 -18.04
C ARG A 97 -7.26 -9.96 -18.76
N ARG A 98 -7.46 -11.28 -18.71
CA ARG A 98 -8.64 -11.97 -19.23
C ARG A 98 -9.31 -12.82 -18.15
N PRO A 99 -10.64 -13.04 -18.24
CA PRO A 99 -11.35 -13.95 -17.36
C PRO A 99 -10.81 -15.38 -17.51
N LYS A 100 -11.01 -16.19 -16.47
CA LYS A 100 -10.67 -17.61 -16.49
C LYS A 100 -11.51 -18.30 -17.57
N THR A 101 -10.85 -19.02 -18.46
CA THR A 101 -11.49 -19.87 -19.48
C THR A 101 -10.79 -21.24 -19.47
N GLU A 102 -11.39 -22.26 -20.10
CA GLU A 102 -10.73 -23.57 -20.27
C GLU A 102 -9.37 -23.44 -20.97
N LEU A 103 -9.25 -22.49 -21.91
CA LEU A 103 -7.98 -22.17 -22.57
C LEU A 103 -7.00 -21.41 -21.67
N ASN A 104 -7.47 -20.64 -20.69
CA ASN A 104 -6.66 -19.84 -19.75
C ASN A 104 -6.89 -20.30 -18.31
N SER A 105 -6.18 -21.36 -17.91
CA SER A 105 -6.22 -21.91 -16.54
C SER A 105 -5.52 -21.01 -15.52
N ILE A 106 -4.52 -20.24 -15.94
CA ILE A 106 -3.67 -19.43 -15.06
C ILE A 106 -4.39 -18.11 -14.70
N LEU A 107 -4.75 -17.98 -13.41
CA LEU A 107 -5.53 -16.85 -12.88
C LEU A 107 -4.75 -15.53 -12.77
N LYS A 108 -3.42 -15.61 -12.62
CA LYS A 108 -2.55 -14.43 -12.51
C LYS A 108 -2.49 -13.70 -13.85
N SER A 109 -2.39 -12.36 -13.80
CA SER A 109 -2.15 -11.57 -15.01
C SER A 109 -0.72 -11.83 -15.50
N PRO A 110 -0.45 -11.67 -16.81
CA PRO A 110 0.90 -11.76 -17.34
C PRO A 110 1.88 -10.84 -16.61
N MET A 111 1.45 -9.62 -16.26
CA MET A 111 2.27 -8.67 -15.51
C MET A 111 2.63 -9.19 -14.11
N GLN A 112 1.66 -9.76 -13.38
CA GLN A 112 1.92 -10.39 -12.08
C GLN A 112 2.97 -11.50 -12.23
N LEU A 113 2.85 -12.37 -13.23
CA LEU A 113 3.81 -13.46 -13.46
C LEU A 113 5.21 -12.94 -13.83
N LEU A 114 5.30 -11.86 -14.61
CA LEU A 114 6.59 -11.24 -14.96
C LEU A 114 7.29 -10.69 -13.71
N ILE A 115 6.56 -10.01 -12.82
CA ILE A 115 7.13 -9.50 -11.56
C ILE A 115 7.67 -10.66 -10.71
N GLU A 116 6.93 -11.78 -10.70
CA GLU A 116 7.28 -12.96 -9.92
C GLU A 116 8.51 -13.69 -10.44
N HIS A 117 8.49 -14.09 -11.70
CA HIS A 117 9.50 -14.98 -12.27
C HIS A 117 10.60 -14.24 -13.06
N LEU A 118 10.25 -13.21 -13.84
CA LEU A 118 11.14 -12.55 -14.80
C LEU A 118 11.09 -11.01 -14.72
N PRO A 119 11.65 -10.39 -13.65
CA PRO A 119 11.56 -8.94 -13.44
C PRO A 119 12.25 -8.13 -14.54
N GLN A 120 13.31 -8.68 -15.15
CA GLN A 120 13.98 -8.07 -16.29
C GLN A 120 13.07 -7.88 -17.51
N MET A 121 12.16 -8.84 -17.76
CA MET A 121 11.17 -8.72 -18.83
C MET A 121 10.03 -7.76 -18.45
N ALA A 122 9.73 -7.63 -17.16
CA ALA A 122 8.81 -6.60 -16.66
C ALA A 122 9.35 -5.17 -16.89
N LEU A 123 10.67 -4.95 -16.81
CA LEU A 123 11.28 -3.66 -17.13
C LEU A 123 11.02 -3.27 -18.58
N ILE A 124 11.19 -4.20 -19.53
CA ILE A 124 10.91 -3.95 -20.95
C ILE A 124 9.46 -3.50 -21.17
N VAL A 125 8.51 -4.09 -20.42
CA VAL A 125 7.11 -3.66 -20.47
C VAL A 125 6.95 -2.24 -19.93
N PHE A 126 7.65 -1.91 -18.85
CA PHE A 126 7.60 -0.57 -18.24
C PHE A 126 8.22 0.51 -19.11
N ASP A 127 9.32 0.20 -19.80
CA ASP A 127 9.94 1.08 -20.79
C ASP A 127 8.98 1.35 -21.94
N LYS A 128 8.25 0.34 -22.42
CA LYS A 128 7.23 0.51 -23.47
C LYS A 128 6.01 1.32 -23.01
N CYS A 129 5.75 1.35 -21.70
CA CYS A 129 4.63 2.07 -21.11
C CYS A 129 4.99 3.50 -20.68
N PHE A 130 6.26 3.90 -20.73
CA PHE A 130 6.73 5.20 -20.29
C PHE A 130 7.59 5.86 -21.38
N VAL A 131 7.02 6.83 -22.09
CA VAL A 131 7.69 7.53 -23.19
C VAL A 131 7.82 8.99 -22.87
N ILE A 132 9.04 9.51 -22.91
CA ILE A 132 9.33 10.94 -22.81
C ILE A 132 9.42 11.50 -24.23
N ALA A 133 8.58 12.47 -24.55
CA ALA A 133 8.61 13.19 -25.83
C ALA A 133 8.96 14.66 -25.59
N TYR A 134 9.74 15.25 -26.47
CA TYR A 134 10.04 16.68 -26.44
C TYR A 134 9.27 17.37 -27.54
N ILE A 135 8.31 18.21 -27.17
CA ILE A 135 7.48 18.96 -28.12
C ILE A 135 7.95 20.41 -28.09
N THR A 136 8.42 20.90 -29.24
CA THR A 136 8.77 22.31 -29.44
C THR A 136 7.53 23.08 -29.85
N VAL A 137 7.04 23.95 -28.98
CA VAL A 137 5.96 24.89 -29.30
C VAL A 137 6.50 26.30 -29.13
N LEU A 138 6.46 27.11 -30.20
CA LEU A 138 6.89 28.53 -30.17
C LEU A 138 8.31 28.72 -29.61
N ASN A 139 9.32 28.03 -30.17
CA ASN A 139 10.73 28.06 -29.74
C ASN A 139 10.99 27.66 -28.26
N LYS A 140 10.00 27.08 -27.56
CA LYS A 140 10.19 26.46 -26.25
C LYS A 140 10.02 24.96 -26.35
N THR A 141 11.09 24.21 -26.05
CA THR A 141 11.06 22.76 -25.88
C THR A 141 10.34 22.44 -24.57
N LYS A 142 9.19 21.78 -24.64
CA LYS A 142 8.51 21.23 -23.47
C LYS A 142 8.67 19.71 -23.45
N GLU A 143 9.13 19.20 -22.33
CA GLU A 143 9.11 17.77 -22.05
C GLU A 143 7.67 17.34 -21.73
N VAL A 144 7.15 16.37 -22.48
CA VAL A 144 5.83 15.78 -22.30
C VAL A 144 6.03 14.29 -22.02
N THR A 145 5.60 13.87 -20.84
CA THR A 145 5.69 12.47 -20.41
C THR A 145 4.37 11.76 -20.71
N PHE A 146 4.44 10.69 -21.50
CA PHE A 146 3.34 9.77 -21.74
C PHE A 146 3.52 8.53 -20.89
N ALA A 147 2.59 8.30 -19.95
CA ALA A 147 2.62 7.16 -19.04
C ALA A 147 1.31 6.36 -19.14
N ASP A 148 1.43 5.08 -19.51
CA ASP A 148 0.32 4.14 -19.58
C ASP A 148 0.32 3.23 -18.34
N TYR A 149 -0.66 3.44 -17.46
CA TYR A 149 -0.77 2.72 -16.19
C TYR A 149 -1.60 1.43 -16.26
N GLU A 150 -2.10 1.05 -17.45
CA GLU A 150 -3.05 -0.06 -17.63
C GLU A 150 -2.58 -1.38 -16.98
N PHE A 151 -1.29 -1.70 -17.06
CA PHE A 151 -0.73 -2.95 -16.52
C PHE A 151 -0.31 -2.86 -15.05
N LEU A 152 -0.18 -1.66 -14.50
CA LEU A 152 0.09 -1.44 -13.07
C LEU A 152 -1.19 -1.53 -12.24
N ASP A 153 -2.33 -1.13 -12.81
CA ASP A 153 -3.66 -1.17 -12.18
C ASP A 153 -4.51 -2.30 -12.77
N ASP A 154 -4.11 -3.55 -12.51
CA ASP A 154 -4.71 -4.76 -13.10
C ASP A 154 -5.96 -5.29 -12.37
N VAL A 155 -6.61 -4.40 -11.60
CA VAL A 155 -7.79 -4.69 -10.77
C VAL A 155 -9.03 -4.91 -11.61
N TYR A 156 -9.16 -4.12 -12.69
CA TYR A 156 -10.33 -4.10 -13.55
C TYR A 156 -10.02 -4.73 -14.91
N PHE A 157 -11.03 -5.34 -15.53
CA PHE A 157 -10.94 -5.88 -16.88
C PHE A 157 -12.28 -5.74 -17.61
N ILE A 158 -12.22 -5.63 -18.94
CA ILE A 158 -13.42 -5.63 -19.79
C ILE A 158 -13.63 -7.05 -20.34
N GLN A 159 -14.86 -7.56 -20.22
CA GLN A 159 -15.22 -8.86 -20.77
C GLN A 159 -15.67 -8.70 -22.22
N ASN A 160 -14.92 -9.29 -23.15
CA ASN A 160 -15.17 -9.15 -24.58
C ASN A 160 -16.35 -10.05 -25.02
N ASN A 161 -17.58 -9.54 -24.91
CA ASN A 161 -18.80 -10.26 -25.31
C ASN A 161 -19.18 -10.04 -26.79
N SER A 162 -18.58 -9.05 -27.47
CA SER A 162 -18.92 -8.69 -28.85
C SER A 162 -17.72 -8.88 -29.79
N LYS A 163 -17.97 -9.47 -30.97
CA LYS A 163 -16.95 -9.85 -31.97
C LYS A 163 -16.31 -8.66 -32.73
N VAL A 164 -16.58 -7.41 -32.34
CA VAL A 164 -16.25 -6.22 -33.15
C VAL A 164 -15.77 -5.04 -32.29
N LEU A 165 -14.88 -5.26 -31.33
CA LEU A 165 -14.22 -4.16 -30.61
C LEU A 165 -12.80 -4.00 -31.12
N LYS A 166 -12.44 -2.77 -31.52
CA LYS A 166 -11.07 -2.45 -31.94
C LYS A 166 -10.15 -2.59 -30.71
N ASN A 167 -8.86 -2.86 -30.96
CA ASN A 167 -7.86 -3.04 -29.89
C ASN A 167 -7.80 -1.87 -28.90
N ASP A 168 -8.21 -0.66 -29.30
CA ASP A 168 -8.26 0.51 -28.44
C ASP A 168 -9.47 0.53 -27.49
N ASP A 169 -10.56 -0.12 -27.85
CA ASP A 169 -11.79 -0.14 -27.06
C ASP A 169 -11.71 -1.10 -25.86
N LEU A 170 -10.77 -2.05 -25.90
CA LEU A 170 -10.54 -3.04 -24.83
C LEU A 170 -9.74 -2.48 -23.64
N SER A 171 -9.26 -1.23 -23.73
CA SER A 171 -8.63 -0.52 -22.60
C SER A 171 -9.66 -0.25 -21.51
N THR A 172 -9.29 -0.51 -20.26
CA THR A 172 -10.18 -0.37 -19.10
C THR A 172 -10.48 1.09 -18.74
N TYR A 173 -9.57 1.98 -19.13
CA TYR A 173 -9.68 3.42 -18.94
C TYR A 173 -9.92 4.10 -20.28
N ASP A 174 -10.76 5.14 -20.27
CA ASP A 174 -10.92 6.01 -21.42
C ASP A 174 -9.65 6.85 -21.63
N LYS A 175 -9.09 6.82 -22.84
CA LYS A 175 -7.84 7.52 -23.17
C LYS A 175 -8.01 9.05 -23.13
N ALA A 176 -9.21 9.55 -23.41
CA ALA A 176 -9.46 11.00 -23.44
C ALA A 176 -9.70 11.57 -22.03
N THR A 177 -10.43 10.83 -21.19
CA THR A 177 -10.84 11.33 -19.85
C THR A 177 -10.04 10.72 -18.70
N GLY A 178 -9.30 9.63 -18.94
CA GLY A 178 -8.61 8.86 -17.90
C GLY A 178 -9.54 8.15 -16.92
N LYS A 179 -10.86 8.18 -17.16
CA LYS A 179 -11.86 7.59 -16.26
C LYS A 179 -12.07 6.11 -16.59
N LEU A 180 -12.43 5.34 -15.57
CA LEU A 180 -12.80 3.94 -15.71
C LEU A 180 -14.05 3.81 -16.59
N LYS A 181 -14.02 2.95 -17.60
CA LYS A 181 -15.19 2.68 -18.44
C LYS A 181 -16.29 1.97 -17.64
N PRO A 182 -17.58 2.25 -17.89
CA PRO A 182 -18.68 1.63 -17.15
C PRO A 182 -18.76 0.10 -17.36
N GLU A 183 -18.22 -0.41 -18.47
CA GLU A 183 -18.17 -1.83 -18.80
C GLU A 183 -17.09 -2.61 -18.03
N ALA A 184 -16.20 -1.90 -17.32
CA ALA A 184 -15.10 -2.49 -16.58
C ALA A 184 -15.63 -3.29 -15.37
N LYS A 185 -15.30 -4.58 -15.32
CA LYS A 185 -15.63 -5.44 -14.20
C LYS A 185 -14.46 -5.55 -13.24
N SER A 186 -14.76 -5.44 -11.95
CA SER A 186 -13.82 -5.73 -10.87
C SER A 186 -13.70 -7.24 -10.64
N ARG A 187 -12.58 -7.65 -10.05
CA ARG A 187 -12.37 -9.02 -9.59
C ARG A 187 -13.45 -9.41 -8.58
N THR A 188 -14.09 -10.57 -8.75
CA THR A 188 -15.06 -11.14 -7.79
C THR A 188 -14.40 -11.69 -6.50
N ASN A 189 -13.13 -11.36 -6.26
CA ASN A 189 -12.39 -11.82 -5.09
C ASN A 189 -12.60 -10.91 -3.88
N PRO A 190 -12.41 -11.44 -2.65
CA PRO A 190 -12.39 -10.59 -1.46
C PRO A 190 -11.31 -9.51 -1.60
N TYR A 191 -11.62 -8.28 -1.17
CA TYR A 191 -10.77 -7.09 -1.30
C TYR A 191 -9.32 -7.33 -0.88
N ASN A 192 -9.11 -8.07 0.22
CA ASN A 192 -7.78 -8.41 0.73
C ASN A 192 -6.92 -9.17 -0.30
N LYS A 193 -7.54 -10.06 -1.10
CA LYS A 193 -6.86 -10.82 -2.15
C LYS A 193 -6.57 -9.96 -3.38
N ILE A 194 -7.42 -8.97 -3.66
CA ILE A 194 -7.15 -7.96 -4.71
C ILE A 194 -5.90 -7.16 -4.34
N VAL A 195 -5.84 -6.65 -3.12
CA VAL A 195 -4.69 -5.88 -2.61
C VAL A 195 -3.42 -6.74 -2.58
N ALA A 196 -3.52 -8.00 -2.12
CA ALA A 196 -2.38 -8.89 -2.01
C ALA A 196 -1.74 -9.24 -3.36
N ASP A 197 -2.54 -9.32 -4.43
CA ASP A 197 -2.12 -9.70 -5.78
C ASP A 197 -1.83 -8.47 -6.66
N HIS A 198 -2.00 -7.25 -6.15
CA HIS A 198 -1.75 -6.02 -6.91
C HIS A 198 -0.26 -5.95 -7.32
N PRO A 199 0.08 -5.54 -8.57
CA PRO A 199 1.46 -5.47 -9.07
C PRO A 199 2.43 -4.74 -8.14
N LEU A 200 2.06 -3.55 -7.65
CA LEU A 200 2.87 -2.80 -6.67
C LEU A 200 3.11 -3.57 -5.37
N GLN A 201 2.10 -4.29 -4.85
CA GLN A 201 2.25 -5.06 -3.62
C GLN A 201 3.14 -6.29 -3.85
N LEU A 202 3.06 -6.92 -5.03
CA LEU A 202 3.92 -8.02 -5.42
C LEU A 202 5.38 -7.58 -5.54
N MET A 203 5.67 -6.44 -6.16
CA MET A 203 7.02 -5.88 -6.24
C MET A 203 7.65 -5.70 -4.87
N LEU A 204 6.89 -5.16 -3.91
CA LEU A 204 7.34 -4.97 -2.54
C LEU A 204 7.56 -6.30 -1.80
N LYS A 205 6.61 -7.25 -1.93
CA LYS A 205 6.73 -8.58 -1.32
C LYS A 205 7.96 -9.35 -1.82
N GLN A 206 8.26 -9.19 -3.11
CA GLN A 206 9.38 -9.87 -3.77
C GLN A 206 10.67 -9.06 -3.79
N LYS A 207 10.69 -7.90 -3.13
CA LYS A 207 11.87 -7.03 -3.02
C LYS A 207 12.48 -6.66 -4.38
N ARG A 208 11.64 -6.44 -5.39
CA ARG A 208 12.06 -6.03 -6.75
C ARG A 208 12.29 -4.52 -6.79
N TYR A 209 13.35 -4.05 -6.11
CA TYR A 209 13.61 -2.62 -5.93
C TYR A 209 13.81 -1.88 -7.26
N GLU A 210 14.55 -2.46 -8.21
CA GLU A 210 14.79 -1.88 -9.54
C GLU A 210 13.49 -1.57 -10.29
N LEU A 211 12.54 -2.51 -10.24
CA LEU A 211 11.23 -2.38 -10.86
C LEU A 211 10.37 -1.33 -10.14
N PHE A 212 10.50 -1.24 -8.81
CA PHE A 212 9.77 -0.27 -7.99
C PHE A 212 10.31 1.16 -8.14
N SER A 213 11.62 1.32 -8.37
CA SER A 213 12.28 2.61 -8.64
C SER A 213 12.08 3.12 -10.07
N HIS A 214 11.37 2.37 -10.92
CA HIS A 214 11.15 2.76 -12.31
C HIS A 214 10.29 4.03 -12.41
N LYS A 215 10.61 4.92 -13.36
CA LYS A 215 9.92 6.22 -13.56
C LYS A 215 8.40 6.07 -13.74
N LEU A 216 7.94 4.99 -14.38
CA LEU A 216 6.51 4.68 -14.52
C LEU A 216 5.82 4.49 -13.15
N VAL A 217 6.45 3.76 -12.23
CA VAL A 217 5.91 3.47 -10.90
C VAL A 217 5.94 4.74 -10.05
N GLU A 218 7.02 5.51 -10.12
CA GLU A 218 7.13 6.81 -9.46
C GLU A 218 6.03 7.78 -9.94
N SER A 219 5.85 7.91 -11.27
CA SER A 219 4.80 8.72 -11.88
C SER A 219 3.40 8.25 -11.47
N TYR A 220 3.16 6.93 -11.41
CA TYR A 220 1.87 6.40 -10.94
C TYR A 220 1.60 6.74 -9.47
N ILE A 221 2.57 6.54 -8.58
CA ILE A 221 2.43 6.81 -7.14
C ILE A 221 2.20 8.30 -6.90
N THR A 222 2.98 9.17 -7.55
CA THR A 222 2.86 10.63 -7.43
C THR A 222 1.51 11.13 -7.97
N THR A 223 1.04 10.61 -9.11
CA THR A 223 -0.27 10.93 -9.67
C THR A 223 -1.40 10.51 -8.73
N LYS A 224 -1.35 9.28 -8.21
CA LYS A 224 -2.35 8.74 -7.27
C LYS A 224 -2.37 9.53 -5.96
N TRP A 225 -1.19 9.90 -5.47
CA TRP A 225 -1.04 10.74 -4.30
C TRP A 225 -1.67 12.11 -4.52
N ASN A 226 -1.28 12.82 -5.58
CA ASN A 226 -1.72 14.19 -5.85
C ASN A 226 -3.22 14.31 -6.11
N ASN A 227 -3.83 13.34 -6.80
CA ASN A 227 -5.23 13.42 -7.18
C ASN A 227 -6.19 13.11 -6.03
N PHE A 228 -5.91 12.07 -5.23
CA PHE A 228 -6.90 11.56 -4.27
C PHE A 228 -6.43 11.55 -2.82
N VAL A 229 -5.17 11.22 -2.56
CA VAL A 229 -4.71 10.92 -1.20
C VAL A 229 -4.20 12.17 -0.48
N LYS A 230 -3.56 13.07 -1.21
CA LYS A 230 -2.86 14.26 -0.69
C LYS A 230 -3.77 15.08 0.23
N TRP A 231 -4.91 15.53 -0.29
CA TRP A 231 -5.81 16.41 0.46
C TRP A 231 -6.42 15.74 1.68
N GLY A 232 -6.94 14.52 1.55
CA GLY A 232 -7.52 13.79 2.68
C GLY A 232 -6.48 13.51 3.78
N TYR A 233 -5.26 13.18 3.38
CA TYR A 233 -4.16 12.94 4.31
C TYR A 233 -3.71 14.22 5.04
N TYR A 234 -3.49 15.33 4.32
CA TYR A 234 -3.09 16.60 4.94
C TYR A 234 -4.18 17.17 5.83
N PHE A 235 -5.44 17.07 5.44
CA PHE A 235 -6.58 17.47 6.28
C PHE A 235 -6.61 16.69 7.59
N TYR A 236 -6.41 15.37 7.54
CA TYR A 236 -6.33 14.53 8.73
C TYR A 236 -5.13 14.90 9.62
N CYS A 237 -3.96 15.19 9.03
CA CYS A 237 -2.79 15.67 9.78
C CYS A 237 -3.06 17.00 10.47
N PHE A 238 -3.66 17.94 9.75
CA PHE A 238 -3.97 19.27 10.25
C PHE A 238 -4.98 19.21 11.41
N TYR A 239 -6.03 18.41 11.26
CA TYR A 239 -6.99 18.16 12.34
C TYR A 239 -6.31 17.59 13.59
N HIS A 240 -5.46 16.55 13.43
CA HIS A 240 -4.76 15.96 14.57
C HIS A 240 -3.82 16.94 15.26
N PHE A 241 -3.15 17.79 14.48
CA PHE A 241 -2.28 18.83 15.03
C PHE A 241 -3.06 19.88 15.83
N ILE A 242 -4.21 20.34 15.33
CA ILE A 242 -5.11 21.25 16.08
C ILE A 242 -5.60 20.58 17.37
N PHE A 243 -5.98 19.31 17.31
CA PHE A 243 -6.45 18.55 18.47
C PHE A 243 -5.38 18.48 19.57
N VAL A 244 -4.11 18.24 19.19
CA VAL A 244 -2.97 18.23 20.12
C VAL A 244 -2.74 19.61 20.76
N ILE A 245 -2.81 20.69 19.97
CA ILE A 245 -2.68 22.07 20.48
C ILE A 245 -3.81 22.37 21.46
N PHE A 246 -5.04 22.01 21.10
CA PHE A 246 -6.20 22.20 21.95
C PHE A 246 -6.06 21.44 23.29
N LEU A 247 -5.65 20.18 23.26
CA LEU A 247 -5.37 19.41 24.49
C LEU A 247 -4.25 20.06 25.32
N SER A 248 -3.20 20.57 24.68
CA SER A 248 -2.13 21.30 25.38
C SER A 248 -2.67 22.54 26.09
N PHE A 249 -3.55 23.31 25.42
CA PHE A 249 -4.18 24.48 25.98
C PHE A 249 -5.07 24.15 27.19
N VAL A 250 -5.87 23.08 27.10
CA VAL A 250 -6.71 22.61 28.22
C VAL A 250 -5.87 22.21 29.43
N ILE A 251 -4.77 21.48 29.23
CA ILE A 251 -3.87 21.06 30.33
C ILE A 251 -3.19 22.27 31.00
N ILE A 252 -2.78 23.29 30.22
CA ILE A 252 -2.10 24.47 30.76
C ILE A 252 -3.07 25.38 31.52
N THR A 253 -4.30 25.53 31.04
CA THR A 253 -5.28 26.47 31.61
C THR A 253 -5.92 25.97 32.91
N ILE A 254 -5.90 24.66 33.17
CA ILE A 254 -6.45 24.06 34.38
C ILE A 254 -5.29 23.55 35.25
N PRO A 255 -4.76 24.35 36.18
CA PRO A 255 -3.70 23.90 37.07
C PRO A 255 -4.23 22.82 38.03
N PRO A 256 -3.49 21.71 38.23
CA PRO A 256 -3.93 20.59 39.08
C PRO A 256 -4.13 21.00 40.55
N ASP A 257 -3.39 22.00 41.02
CA ASP A 257 -3.36 22.41 42.43
C ASP A 257 -4.65 23.11 42.90
N LYS A 258 -5.40 23.75 41.99
CA LYS A 258 -6.64 24.48 42.36
C LYS A 258 -7.82 23.55 42.67
N VAL A 259 -7.76 22.31 42.19
CA VAL A 259 -8.81 21.29 42.40
C VAL A 259 -8.67 20.63 43.78
N VAL A 260 -7.44 20.49 44.29
CA VAL A 260 -7.19 19.92 45.62
C VAL A 260 -7.56 20.91 46.73
N SER A 261 -7.31 22.20 46.54
CA SER A 261 -7.61 23.24 47.53
C SER A 261 -9.10 23.54 47.73
N SER A 262 -9.97 23.05 46.84
CA SER A 262 -11.42 23.28 46.89
C SER A 262 -12.18 22.24 47.72
N GLN A 263 -11.50 21.19 48.21
CA GLN A 263 -12.12 20.16 49.05
C GLN A 263 -12.02 20.44 50.56
N GLU A 264 -11.12 21.32 51.01
CA GLU A 264 -10.87 21.52 52.46
C GLU A 264 -11.76 22.56 53.16
N ASN A 265 -12.54 23.40 52.46
CA ASN A 265 -13.39 24.42 53.10
C ASN A 265 -14.86 24.36 52.66
N GLN A 266 -15.77 24.23 53.64
CA GLN A 266 -17.21 24.00 53.51
C GLN A 266 -18.04 25.19 52.97
N LYS A 267 -18.98 24.92 52.04
CA LYS A 267 -20.47 25.12 52.10
C LYS A 267 -21.07 25.28 50.68
N PRO A 268 -22.32 24.82 50.43
CA PRO A 268 -22.95 24.88 49.12
C PRO A 268 -23.54 26.28 48.89
N HIS A 269 -22.70 27.23 48.51
CA HIS A 269 -23.17 28.42 47.82
C HIS A 269 -23.06 28.19 46.32
N LEU A 270 -24.21 28.38 45.70
CA LEU A 270 -24.56 28.20 44.31
C LEU A 270 -23.78 29.20 43.44
N ASP A 271 -22.48 28.99 43.28
CA ASP A 271 -21.64 29.54 42.20
C ASP A 271 -20.40 28.66 42.15
N SER A 272 -20.58 27.44 41.63
CA SER A 272 -19.44 26.65 41.17
C SER A 272 -18.85 27.41 39.99
N GLU A 273 -17.89 28.29 40.24
CA GLU A 273 -16.99 28.81 39.22
C GLU A 273 -16.37 27.60 38.53
N CYS A 274 -17.00 27.20 37.43
CA CYS A 274 -16.42 26.29 36.48
C CYS A 274 -15.12 26.95 36.01
N LEU A 275 -13.98 26.47 36.52
CA LEU A 275 -12.65 26.97 36.17
C LEU A 275 -12.39 26.93 34.65
N MET A 276 -13.21 26.20 33.89
CA MET A 276 -13.31 26.24 32.44
C MET A 276 -14.55 27.00 32.00
N ASN A 277 -14.39 27.96 31.10
CA ASN A 277 -15.50 28.64 30.45
C ASN A 277 -16.44 27.59 29.82
N PRO A 278 -17.77 27.77 29.89
CA PRO A 278 -18.73 26.81 29.31
C PRO A 278 -18.46 26.53 27.82
N LEU A 279 -17.92 27.53 27.11
CA LEU A 279 -17.46 27.42 25.73
C LEU A 279 -16.32 26.39 25.56
N GLN A 280 -15.34 26.36 26.46
CA GLN A 280 -14.20 25.44 26.35
C GLN A 280 -14.62 23.98 26.56
N LYS A 281 -15.56 23.72 27.49
CA LYS A 281 -16.16 22.40 27.69
C LYS A 281 -16.93 21.92 26.46
N PHE A 282 -17.71 22.82 25.85
CA PHE A 282 -18.45 22.53 24.62
C PHE A 282 -17.52 22.16 23.46
N PHE A 283 -16.46 22.95 23.24
CA PHE A 283 -15.46 22.64 22.22
C PHE A 283 -14.73 21.33 22.51
N ALA A 284 -14.34 21.06 23.76
CA ALA A 284 -13.69 19.82 24.15
C ALA A 284 -14.55 18.59 23.86
N ALA A 285 -15.84 18.64 24.20
CA ALA A 285 -16.79 17.56 23.91
C ALA A 285 -16.96 17.32 22.41
N ILE A 286 -17.05 18.39 21.61
CA ILE A 286 -17.14 18.28 20.14
C ILE A 286 -15.87 17.65 19.56
N PHE A 287 -14.68 18.13 19.96
CA PHE A 287 -13.42 17.59 19.47
C PHE A 287 -13.25 16.12 19.86
N ALA A 288 -13.60 15.74 21.09
CA ALA A 288 -13.58 14.36 21.54
C ALA A 288 -14.53 13.46 20.72
N LEU A 289 -15.76 13.93 20.47
CA LEU A 289 -16.74 13.20 19.66
C LEU A 289 -16.25 13.00 18.22
N ILE A 290 -15.76 14.05 17.58
CA ILE A 290 -15.21 14.00 16.22
C ILE A 290 -13.99 13.05 16.18
N HIS A 291 -13.12 13.09 17.19
CA HIS A 291 -11.96 12.22 17.29
C HIS A 291 -12.35 10.74 17.42
N LEU A 292 -13.38 10.44 18.23
CA LEU A 292 -13.94 9.09 18.38
C LEU A 292 -14.54 8.58 17.07
N ILE A 293 -15.31 9.40 16.36
CA ILE A 293 -15.93 9.04 15.07
C ILE A 293 -14.85 8.75 14.01
N MET A 294 -13.83 9.62 13.89
CA MET A 294 -12.79 9.40 12.89
C MET A 294 -11.89 8.21 13.21
N THR A 295 -11.59 7.99 14.48
CA THR A 295 -10.72 6.86 14.89
C THR A 295 -11.47 5.53 14.80
N SER A 296 -12.76 5.49 15.15
CA SER A 296 -13.61 4.31 14.95
C SER A 296 -13.79 3.96 13.46
N TYR A 297 -14.02 4.95 12.59
CA TYR A 297 -14.06 4.72 11.14
C TYR A 297 -12.73 4.14 10.61
N LYS A 298 -11.61 4.69 11.06
CA LYS A 298 -10.27 4.20 10.70
C LYS A 298 -10.08 2.74 11.12
N ILE A 299 -10.47 2.38 12.34
CA ILE A 299 -10.41 1.01 12.88
C ILE A 299 -11.30 0.07 12.05
N TYR A 300 -12.56 0.45 11.82
CA TYR A 300 -13.54 -0.36 11.06
C TYR A 300 -13.07 -0.68 9.65
N ARG A 301 -12.56 0.31 8.91
CA ARG A 301 -12.18 0.14 7.50
C ARG A 301 -10.94 -0.74 7.29
N TYR A 302 -10.10 -0.92 8.31
CA TYR A 302 -8.81 -1.59 8.15
C TYR A 302 -8.44 -2.33 9.45
N PHE A 303 -9.15 -3.42 9.70
CA PHE A 303 -9.04 -4.23 10.91
C PHE A 303 -7.75 -5.06 10.95
N ASN A 304 -6.62 -4.46 11.36
CA ASN A 304 -5.37 -5.17 11.64
C ASN A 304 -4.90 -4.87 13.07
N PHE A 305 -5.10 -5.85 13.96
CA PHE A 305 -4.94 -5.75 15.42
C PHE A 305 -3.54 -5.29 15.88
N LEU A 306 -2.46 -5.90 15.38
CA LEU A 306 -1.09 -5.61 15.84
C LEU A 306 -0.61 -4.20 15.47
N SER A 307 -1.04 -3.67 14.32
CA SER A 307 -0.56 -2.37 13.84
C SER A 307 -1.26 -1.18 14.47
N ARG A 308 -2.34 -1.40 15.25
CA ARG A 308 -3.28 -0.35 15.67
C ARG A 308 -3.71 -0.41 17.13
N SER A 309 -2.97 -1.11 17.97
CA SER A 309 -3.19 -1.11 19.43
C SER A 309 -3.17 0.30 20.02
N LEU A 310 -2.32 1.20 19.50
CA LEU A 310 -2.27 2.61 19.91
C LEU A 310 -3.56 3.37 19.60
N ASP A 311 -4.16 3.16 18.42
CA ASP A 311 -5.41 3.83 18.04
C ASP A 311 -6.58 3.39 18.95
N ILE A 312 -6.62 2.10 19.32
CA ILE A 312 -7.63 1.54 20.24
C ILE A 312 -7.43 2.09 21.66
N LEU A 313 -6.18 2.13 22.14
CA LEU A 313 -5.86 2.69 23.45
C LEU A 313 -6.24 4.16 23.55
N ILE A 314 -5.99 4.95 22.49
CA ILE A 314 -6.39 6.35 22.43
C ILE A 314 -7.91 6.49 22.51
N VAL A 315 -8.67 5.67 21.78
CA VAL A 315 -10.16 5.69 21.84
C VAL A 315 -10.67 5.40 23.25
N LEU A 316 -10.09 4.39 23.93
CA LEU A 316 -10.47 4.05 25.29
C LEU A 316 -10.14 5.21 26.26
N LEU A 317 -8.94 5.77 26.15
CA LEU A 317 -8.49 6.89 26.98
C LEU A 317 -9.29 8.18 26.72
N THR A 318 -9.63 8.49 25.46
CA THR A 318 -10.46 9.65 25.13
C THR A 318 -11.88 9.48 25.64
N PHE A 319 -12.43 8.26 25.60
CA PHE A 319 -13.74 7.98 26.17
C PHE A 319 -13.73 8.19 27.69
N THR A 320 -12.76 7.62 28.40
CA THR A 320 -12.65 7.78 29.86
C THR A 320 -12.34 9.21 30.28
N ALA A 321 -11.56 9.96 29.49
CA ALA A 321 -11.25 11.36 29.76
C ALA A 321 -12.42 12.29 29.44
N ALA A 322 -13.33 11.93 28.52
CA ALA A 322 -14.48 12.75 28.14
C ALA A 322 -15.64 12.69 29.16
N LEU A 323 -15.83 11.55 29.84
CA LEU A 323 -16.85 11.37 30.89
C LEU A 323 -16.79 12.44 32.01
N PRO A 324 -15.61 12.76 32.59
CA PRO A 324 -15.50 13.79 33.62
C PRO A 324 -15.54 15.23 33.09
N PHE A 325 -15.66 15.48 31.79
CA PHE A 325 -16.03 16.83 31.30
C PHE A 325 -17.53 17.11 31.40
N CYS A 326 -18.35 16.06 31.48
CA CYS A 326 -19.79 16.14 31.74
C CYS A 326 -20.12 16.18 33.25
N GLN A 327 -19.20 15.74 34.09
CA GLN A 327 -19.30 15.81 35.55
C GLN A 327 -18.16 16.69 36.10
N GLN A 328 -18.07 16.92 37.41
CA GLN A 328 -17.01 17.75 37.99
C GLN A 328 -15.75 16.90 38.14
N LEU A 329 -14.61 17.34 37.57
CA LEU A 329 -13.30 16.68 37.69
C LEU A 329 -12.86 16.66 39.15
N ASN A 330 -13.20 15.60 39.90
CA ASN A 330 -12.98 15.55 41.35
C ASN A 330 -11.80 14.65 41.76
N ASN A 331 -11.20 13.89 40.83
CA ASN A 331 -10.26 12.81 41.18
C ASN A 331 -8.87 12.99 40.53
N THR A 332 -7.82 12.74 41.32
CA THR A 332 -6.40 12.67 40.86
C THR A 332 -6.18 11.67 39.73
N ILE A 333 -6.99 10.61 39.68
CA ILE A 333 -6.95 9.57 38.64
C ILE A 333 -7.28 10.14 37.26
N GLU A 334 -8.24 11.06 37.15
CA GLU A 334 -8.66 11.62 35.87
C GLU A 334 -7.56 12.48 35.24
N TRP A 335 -6.81 13.21 36.07
CA TRP A 335 -5.63 13.95 35.65
C TRP A 335 -4.50 13.05 35.16
N SER A 336 -4.30 11.90 35.80
CA SER A 336 -3.34 10.89 35.32
C SER A 336 -3.76 10.31 33.96
N ILE A 337 -5.06 10.06 33.75
CA ILE A 337 -5.59 9.57 32.47
C ILE A 337 -5.41 10.63 31.37
N LEU A 338 -5.68 11.91 31.66
CA LEU A 338 -5.54 13.01 30.71
C LEU A 338 -4.07 13.23 30.27
N THR A 339 -3.13 13.13 31.21
CA THR A 339 -1.69 13.25 30.91
C THR A 339 -1.16 12.07 30.11
N ILE A 340 -1.61 10.85 30.41
CA ILE A 340 -1.29 9.66 29.63
C ILE A 340 -1.88 9.77 28.21
N LEU A 341 -3.14 10.20 28.09
CA LEU A 341 -3.80 10.45 26.81
C LEU A 341 -3.01 11.45 25.96
N TYR A 342 -2.59 12.57 26.55
CA TYR A 342 -1.78 13.59 25.89
C TYR A 342 -0.52 12.98 25.25
N LEU A 343 0.23 12.18 26.02
CA LEU A 343 1.42 11.50 25.53
C LEU A 343 1.10 10.55 24.36
N PHE A 344 0.05 9.74 24.47
CA PHE A 344 -0.34 8.82 23.39
C PHE A 344 -0.82 9.54 22.12
N VAL A 345 -1.52 10.66 22.25
CA VAL A 345 -1.96 11.48 21.11
C VAL A 345 -0.74 12.09 20.39
N TRP A 346 0.27 12.57 21.13
CA TRP A 346 1.55 13.00 20.53
C TRP A 346 2.29 11.86 19.82
N MET A 347 2.31 10.66 20.41
CA MET A 347 2.90 9.48 19.76
C MET A 347 2.14 9.08 18.48
N SER A 348 0.81 9.25 18.46
CA SER A 348 0.00 9.05 17.27
C SER A 348 0.32 10.05 16.16
N LEU A 349 0.57 11.32 16.52
CA LEU A 349 1.01 12.35 15.59
C LEU A 349 2.35 11.97 14.93
N LEU A 350 3.33 11.47 15.70
CA LEU A 350 4.60 10.98 15.14
C LEU A 350 4.38 9.83 14.15
N ASN A 351 3.51 8.88 14.48
CA ASN A 351 3.15 7.79 13.57
C ASN A 351 2.48 8.27 12.27
N LEU A 352 1.78 9.39 12.33
CA LEU A 352 1.25 10.04 11.14
C LEU A 352 2.40 10.63 10.31
N LEU A 353 3.27 11.43 10.92
CA LEU A 353 4.44 12.03 10.25
C LEU A 353 5.35 10.99 9.57
N LYS A 354 5.40 9.76 10.07
CA LYS A 354 6.10 8.62 9.44
C LYS A 354 5.73 8.38 7.96
N LYS A 355 4.49 8.69 7.55
CA LYS A 355 4.02 8.45 6.18
C LYS A 355 4.37 9.57 5.20
N LEU A 356 4.88 10.70 5.70
CA LEU A 356 5.30 11.79 4.83
C LEU A 356 6.65 11.46 4.18
N PRO A 357 6.85 11.74 2.89
CA PRO A 357 8.07 11.37 2.18
C PRO A 357 9.33 12.04 2.75
N ARG A 358 9.22 13.29 3.23
CA ARG A 358 10.35 14.05 3.76
C ARG A 358 10.62 13.78 5.25
N PHE A 359 9.58 13.82 6.09
CA PHE A 359 9.73 13.65 7.54
C PHE A 359 9.75 12.18 7.98
N GLY A 360 9.18 11.30 7.17
CA GLY A 360 8.93 9.92 7.58
C GLY A 360 10.18 9.09 7.79
N ILE A 361 11.24 9.37 7.03
CA ILE A 361 12.55 8.70 7.16
C ILE A 361 13.15 9.01 8.53
N TYR A 362 13.12 10.28 8.98
CA TYR A 362 13.64 10.67 10.28
C TYR A 362 12.87 10.01 11.43
N VAL A 363 11.53 10.01 11.36
CA VAL A 363 10.70 9.36 12.37
C VAL A 363 10.96 7.86 12.42
N LEU A 364 11.06 7.20 11.25
CA LEU A 364 11.39 5.78 11.16
C LEU A 364 12.76 5.49 11.79
N MET A 365 13.75 6.34 11.54
CA MET A 365 15.10 6.21 12.10
C MET A 365 15.08 6.32 13.63
N ILE A 366 14.36 7.30 14.21
CA ILE A 366 14.24 7.44 15.67
C ILE A 366 13.66 6.17 16.30
N PHE A 367 12.56 5.63 15.75
CA PHE A 367 11.97 4.39 16.27
C PHE A 367 12.90 3.18 16.11
N TYR A 368 13.68 3.13 15.03
CA TYR A 368 14.68 2.09 14.84
C TYR A 368 15.78 2.18 15.89
N THR A 369 16.35 3.38 16.11
CA THR A 369 17.38 3.62 17.13
C THR A 369 16.85 3.34 18.53
N LEU A 370 15.62 3.76 18.86
CA LEU A 370 14.99 3.46 20.14
C LEU A 370 14.85 1.94 20.36
N LYS A 371 14.48 1.19 19.32
CA LYS A 371 14.39 -0.27 19.39
C LYS A 371 15.75 -0.92 19.63
N VAL A 372 16.80 -0.42 18.99
CA VAL A 372 18.18 -0.89 19.19
C VAL A 372 18.64 -0.57 20.62
N PHE A 373 18.38 0.64 21.11
CA PHE A 373 18.69 1.05 22.47
C PHE A 373 17.97 0.20 23.52
N LEU A 374 16.66 -0.02 23.36
CA LEU A 374 15.85 -0.83 24.27
C LEU A 374 16.32 -2.30 24.33
N ARG A 375 16.95 -2.83 23.27
CA ARG A 375 17.55 -4.16 23.29
C ARG A 375 18.79 -4.21 24.20
N PHE A 376 19.53 -3.11 24.30
CA PHE A 376 20.70 -2.99 25.16
C PHE A 376 20.37 -2.54 26.60
N ALA A 377 19.20 -1.92 26.80
CA ALA A 377 18.75 -1.39 28.09
C ALA A 377 18.86 -2.37 29.29
N PRO A 378 18.60 -3.69 29.17
CA PRO A 378 18.75 -4.62 30.30
C PRO A 378 20.19 -4.68 30.84
N VAL A 379 21.19 -4.63 29.96
CA VAL A 379 22.61 -4.62 30.36
C VAL A 379 22.93 -3.33 31.12
N PHE A 380 22.41 -2.21 30.63
CA PHE A 380 22.57 -0.91 31.27
C PHE A 380 21.90 -0.86 32.66
N ILE A 381 20.71 -1.46 32.81
CA ILE A 381 20.01 -1.58 34.10
C ILE A 381 20.82 -2.45 35.07
N MET A 382 21.38 -3.56 34.63
CA MET A 382 22.23 -4.43 35.47
C MET A 382 23.47 -3.68 35.98
N PHE A 383 24.04 -2.77 35.18
CA PHE A 383 25.14 -1.91 35.60
C PHE A 383 24.70 -0.81 36.57
N LEU A 384 23.54 -0.18 36.36
CA LEU A 384 23.05 0.90 37.20
C LEU A 384 22.56 0.43 38.59
N LEU A 385 21.98 -0.76 38.67
CA LEU A 385 21.31 -1.24 39.89
C LEU A 385 22.25 -1.23 41.11
N PRO A 386 23.50 -1.73 41.04
CA PRO A 386 24.45 -1.63 42.15
C PRO A 386 24.77 -0.19 42.59
N PHE A 387 24.91 0.74 41.64
CA PHE A 387 25.15 2.16 41.97
C PHE A 387 23.95 2.79 42.67
N VAL A 388 22.73 2.52 42.17
CA VAL A 388 21.50 3.02 42.78
C VAL A 388 21.39 2.52 44.23
N VAL A 389 21.64 1.23 44.47
CA VAL A 389 21.60 0.66 45.83
C VAL A 389 22.72 1.23 46.71
N SER A 390 23.93 1.37 46.19
CA SER A 390 25.07 1.93 46.94
C SER A 390 24.82 3.38 47.36
N PHE A 391 24.32 4.20 46.43
CA PHE A 391 23.96 5.59 46.73
C PHE A 391 22.76 5.68 47.68
N TYR A 392 21.77 4.80 47.52
CA TYR A 392 20.63 4.75 48.43
C TYR A 392 21.08 4.52 49.88
N VAL A 393 21.95 3.52 50.12
CA VAL A 393 22.49 3.25 51.47
C VAL A 393 23.29 4.43 52.00
N LEU A 394 24.19 5.00 51.19
CA LEU A 394 25.07 6.09 51.63
C LEU A 394 24.31 7.40 51.93
N LEU A 395 23.20 7.65 51.23
CA LEU A 395 22.36 8.83 51.44
C LEU A 395 21.25 8.61 52.47
N TYR A 396 20.95 7.37 52.82
CA TYR A 396 19.94 7.03 53.83
C TYR A 396 20.25 7.69 55.18
N ASP A 397 21.52 7.68 55.61
CA ASP A 397 21.96 8.32 56.85
C ASP A 397 21.86 9.85 56.82
N LYS A 398 22.05 10.47 55.66
CA LYS A 398 21.97 11.94 55.54
C LYS A 398 20.54 12.46 55.63
N VAL A 399 19.56 11.70 55.15
CA VAL A 399 18.13 12.07 55.24
C VAL A 399 17.62 11.95 56.67
N TRP A 400 18.01 10.89 57.39
CA TRP A 400 17.67 10.73 58.81
C TRP A 400 18.38 11.74 59.71
N SER A 401 19.66 12.04 59.46
CA SER A 401 20.38 13.10 60.19
C SER A 401 19.71 14.46 60.00
N PHE A 402 19.28 14.81 58.77
CA PHE A 402 18.59 16.07 58.51
C PHE A 402 17.18 16.13 59.13
N MET A 403 16.50 14.98 59.25
CA MET A 403 15.16 14.90 59.85
C MET A 403 15.24 14.96 61.40
N ILE A 404 16.23 14.30 62.00
CA ILE A 404 16.49 14.36 63.45
C ILE A 404 16.97 15.78 63.87
N LEU A 405 17.81 16.43 63.07
CA LEU A 405 18.29 17.80 63.33
C LEU A 405 17.22 18.89 63.12
N ARG A 406 16.05 18.52 62.59
CA ARG A 406 14.88 19.42 62.44
C ARG A 406 13.81 19.16 63.50
N ILE A 407 13.95 18.06 64.25
CA ILE A 407 13.07 17.64 65.35
C ILE A 407 13.68 17.99 66.73
N LEU A 408 15.01 18.06 66.81
CA LEU A 408 15.77 18.78 67.85
C LEU A 408 15.83 20.27 67.51
#